data_AF-X0YNW8-F1
#
_entry.id   AF-X0YNW8-F1
#
_cell.length_a   1.000
_cell.length_b   1.000
_cell.length_c   1.000
_cell.angle_alpha   90.00
_cell.angle_beta   90.00
_cell.angle_gamma   90.00
#
_symmetry.space_group_name_H-M   'P 1'
#
loop_
_entity.id
_entity.type
_entity.pdbx_description
1 polymer ?
#
loop_
_entity_poly.entity_id
_entity_poly.type
_entity_poly.pdbx_seq_one_letter_code
_entity_poly.pdbx_strand_id
1 'polypeptide(L)' 'MKKEIAHYSHKIARKHFVMGTMGNISVRGRGEVWIKRGGAWMEKAKPSDFVKIE' A
#
# COMPACT_ATOMS: atom_id res chain seq x y z
N MET A 1 -4.11 -4.62 9.27
CA MET A 1 -4.44 -3.60 8.24
C MET A 1 -3.20 -2.80 7.79
N LYS A 2 -2.81 -1.66 8.40
CA LYS A 2 -1.72 -0.80 7.89
C LYS A 2 -0.35 -1.49 7.73
N LYS A 3 0.10 -2.25 8.74
CA LYS A 3 1.39 -2.98 8.66
C LYS A 3 1.37 -4.07 7.57
N GLU A 4 0.21 -4.70 7.39
CA GLU A 4 0.00 -5.79 6.45
C GLU A 4 -0.02 -5.29 5.00
N ILE A 5 -0.77 -4.22 4.71
CA ILE A 5 -0.74 -3.60 3.37
C ILE A 5 0.64 -3.03 3.03
N ALA A 6 1.39 -2.51 4.01
CA ALA A 6 2.79 -2.10 3.81
C ALA A 6 3.69 -3.30 3.43
N HIS A 7 3.54 -4.44 4.11
CA HIS A 7 4.25 -5.66 3.76
C HIS A 7 3.97 -6.11 2.32
N TYR A 8 2.70 -6.11 1.90
CA TYR A 8 2.33 -6.46 0.52
C TYR A 8 2.83 -5.44 -0.50
N SER A 9 2.82 -4.15 -0.17
CA SER A 9 3.42 -3.10 -1.01
C SER A 9 4.89 -3.40 -1.31
N HIS A 10 5.70 -3.71 -0.29
CA HIS A 10 7.10 -4.07 -0.47
C HIS A 10 7.26 -5.35 -1.27
N LYS A 11 6.41 -6.35 -1.03
CA LYS A 11 6.45 -7.65 -1.72
C LYS A 11 6.17 -7.52 -3.22
N ILE A 12 5.20 -6.70 -3.62
CA ILE A 12 4.88 -6.44 -5.03
C ILE A 12 6.04 -5.66 -5.69
N ALA A 13 6.55 -4.64 -5.03
CA ALA A 13 7.65 -3.82 -5.55
C ALA A 13 8.94 -4.64 -5.74
N ARG A 14 9.25 -5.56 -4.82
CA ARG A 14 10.40 -6.49 -4.92
C ARG A 14 10.33 -7.46 -6.11
N LYS A 15 9.14 -7.69 -6.65
CA LYS A 15 8.96 -8.49 -7.87
C LYS A 15 9.06 -7.63 -9.14
N HIS A 16 9.41 -6.35 -9.02
CA HIS A 16 9.52 -5.38 -10.12
C HIS A 16 8.23 -5.20 -10.94
N PHE A 17 7.05 -5.55 -10.38
CA PHE A 17 5.76 -5.27 -11.03
C PHE A 17 5.40 -3.79 -11.01
N VAL A 18 5.91 -3.05 -10.03
CA VAL A 18 5.70 -1.61 -9.85
C VAL A 18 6.98 -0.99 -9.32
N MET A 19 7.22 0.28 -9.66
CA MET A 19 8.40 1.02 -9.21
C MET A 19 8.03 2.45 -8.81
N GLY A 20 8.69 2.95 -7.76
CA GLY A 20 8.48 4.28 -7.22
C GLY A 20 7.04 4.51 -6.81
N THR A 21 6.44 5.58 -7.33
CA THR A 21 5.06 5.95 -7.02
C THR A 21 4.01 5.24 -7.87
N MET A 22 4.43 4.51 -8.91
CA MET A 22 3.55 3.80 -9.83
C MET A 22 2.74 2.71 -9.14
N GLY A 23 1.49 2.56 -9.59
CA GLY A 23 0.58 1.55 -9.08
C GLY A 23 -0.04 1.90 -7.74
N ASN A 24 -1.04 1.12 -7.37
CA ASN A 24 -1.79 1.30 -6.14
C ASN A 24 -2.12 -0.06 -5.52
N ILE A 25 -2.31 -0.07 -4.20
CA ILE A 25 -2.74 -1.26 -3.46
C ILE A 25 -3.81 -0.85 -2.46
N SER A 26 -4.82 -1.70 -2.31
CA SER A 26 -5.82 -1.61 -1.26
C SER A 26 -6.03 -2.96 -0.59
N VAL A 27 -6.45 -2.94 0.68
CA VAL A 27 -6.85 -4.14 1.43
C VAL A 27 -8.22 -3.89 2.06
N ARG A 28 -9.11 -4.88 1.95
CA ARG A 28 -10.44 -4.87 2.57
C ARG A 28 -10.47 -5.88 3.71
N GLY A 29 -11.02 -5.50 4.86
CA GLY A 29 -11.19 -6.41 5.98
C GLY A 29 -11.87 -5.74 7.18
N ARG A 30 -12.68 -6.50 7.92
CA ARG A 30 -13.41 -6.00 9.11
C ARG A 30 -14.28 -4.76 8.85
N GLY A 31 -14.89 -4.67 7.67
CA GLY A 31 -15.69 -3.52 7.25
C GLY A 31 -14.88 -2.27 6.91
N GLU A 32 -13.55 -2.37 6.79
CA GLU A 32 -12.69 -1.25 6.41
C GLU A 32 -12.00 -1.52 5.07
N VAL A 33 -11.76 -0.44 4.32
CA VAL A 33 -10.86 -0.46 3.17
C VAL A 33 -9.72 0.51 3.43
N TRP A 34 -8.49 0.00 3.28
CA TRP A 34 -7.27 0.81 3.39
C TRP A 34 -6.60 0.88 2.03
N ILE A 35 -6.18 2.08 1.60
CA ILE A 35 -5.59 2.35 0.28
C ILE A 35 -4.30 3.15 0.43
N LYS A 36 -3.31 2.90 -0.43
CA LYS A 36 -2.08 3.71 -0.50
C LYS A 36 -2.42 5.13 -0.98
N ARG A 37 -1.87 6.16 -0.32
CA ARG A 37 -1.94 7.55 -0.78
C ARG A 37 -1.19 7.71 -2.11
N GLY A 38 -1.66 8.62 -2.96
CA GLY A 38 -0.93 9.04 -4.16
C GLY A 38 0.44 9.61 -3.80
N GLY A 39 1.45 9.34 -4.63
CA GLY A 39 2.82 9.82 -4.44
C GLY A 39 3.66 9.03 -3.42
N ALA A 40 3.07 8.10 -2.67
CA ALA A 40 3.83 7.22 -1.80
C ALA A 40 4.56 6.12 -2.59
N TRP A 41 5.82 5.87 -2.21
CA TRP A 41 6.69 4.89 -2.86
C TRP A 41 6.35 3.45 -2.44
N MET A 42 6.21 2.54 -3.40
CA MET A 42 5.82 1.15 -3.13
C MET A 42 6.89 0.36 -2.36
N GLU A 43 8.16 0.61 -2.62
CA GLU A 43 9.33 -0.04 -2.01
C GLU A 43 9.57 0.40 -0.57
N LYS A 44 9.15 1.62 -0.25
CA LYS A 44 9.42 2.31 1.03
C LYS A 44 8.15 2.65 1.79
N ALA A 45 7.02 2.09 1.40
CA ALA A 45 5.72 2.41 1.98
C ALA A 45 5.72 2.20 3.50
N LYS A 46 5.29 3.22 4.22
CA LYS A 46 5.15 3.26 5.68
C LYS A 46 3.67 3.17 6.06
N PRO A 47 3.33 2.78 7.30
CA PRO A 47 1.94 2.78 7.76
C PRO A 47 1.19 4.12 7.60
N SER A 48 1.91 5.25 7.65
CA SER A 48 1.36 6.60 7.41
C SER A 48 0.89 6.85 5.97
N ASP A 49 1.41 6.06 5.03
CA ASP A 49 1.12 6.21 3.60
C ASP A 49 -0.19 5.54 3.20
N PHE A 50 -0.91 4.95 4.16
CA PHE A 50 -2.19 4.28 3.93
C PHE A 50 -3.31 4.99 4.68
N VAL A 51 -4.40 5.26 3.96
CA VAL A 51 -5.62 5.87 4.49
C VAL A 51 -6.75 4.87 4.49
N LYS A 52 -7.60 4.96 5.51
CA LYS A 52 -8.92 4.33 5.48
C LYS A 52 -9.79 5.18 4.56
N ILE A 53 -10.55 4.53 3.69
CA ILE A 53 -11.62 5.15 2.92
C ILE A 53 -12.96 4.63 3.44
N GLU A 54 -13.94 5.53 3.51
CA GLU A 54 -15.32 5.25 3.88
C GLU A 54 -16.15 4.91 2.64
#